data_AF-A0A962CRT7-F1
#
_entry.id   AF-A0A962CRT7-F1
#
_cell.length_a   1.000
_cell.length_b   1.000
_cell.length_c   1.000
_cell.angle_alpha   90.00
_cell.angle_beta   90.00
_cell.angle_gamma   90.00
#
_symmetry.space_group_name_H-M   'P 1'
#
loop_
_entity.id
_entity.type
_entity.pdbx_description
1 polymer ?
#
loop_
_entity_poly.entity_id
_entity_poly.type
_entity_poly.pdbx_seq_one_letter_code
_entity_poly.pdbx_strand_id
1 'polypeptide(L)'
;GAFNGVGCDLNRVPIWAFHGDNDSTVDVNGTIYPINNLQTCTDPEPLDTSMVIYPGVGHDSWQRTYDLNHQQSDGYDIYEWFLSKKNLDVVVPTELAVNRMVSVDVGAASGSTATPWNNLTNANGSTGQLMDDQGNFTTVQITMTDSFNGTNQNGIGANVFGIPETVTTDSFWVGSFDGHAEALLESAVVSISGLDSTGVYRMELFASRSGDDGGIGRLTRYGVDGWTQDLEVSDNSIESIVFDNLTGIEVVDLSIRVSPDGTGRFAYLGGIQLLRTD
;
A
#
# COMPACT_ATOMS: atom_id res chain seq x y z
N GLY A 1 -13.62 13.16 25.45
CA GLY A 1 -12.75 11.96 25.45
C GLY A 1 -13.09 11.08 24.26
N ALA A 2 -12.31 10.03 24.03
CA ALA A 2 -12.43 9.16 22.85
C ALA A 2 -13.86 8.64 22.62
N PHE A 3 -14.57 8.23 23.69
CA PHE A 3 -15.95 7.76 23.60
C PHE A 3 -16.90 8.78 22.99
N ASN A 4 -16.77 10.07 23.32
CA ASN A 4 -17.61 11.12 22.73
C ASN A 4 -17.30 11.38 21.25
N GLY A 5 -16.15 10.92 20.76
CA GLY A 5 -15.74 11.09 19.36
C GLY A 5 -16.23 9.96 18.45
N VAL A 6 -16.09 8.71 18.90
CA VAL A 6 -16.32 7.51 18.07
C VAL A 6 -17.31 6.50 18.67
N GLY A 7 -17.81 6.74 19.89
CA GLY A 7 -18.85 5.91 20.51
C GLY A 7 -18.47 4.43 20.61
N CYS A 8 -19.39 3.57 20.16
CA CYS A 8 -19.22 2.11 20.20
C CYS A 8 -18.07 1.60 19.32
N ASP A 9 -17.61 2.35 18.31
CA ASP A 9 -16.48 1.91 17.48
C ASP A 9 -15.17 1.71 18.26
N LEU A 10 -15.06 2.26 19.48
CA LEU A 10 -13.94 1.95 20.38
C LEU A 10 -13.86 0.47 20.77
N ASN A 11 -14.98 -0.26 20.78
CA ASN A 11 -14.98 -1.68 21.12
C ASN A 11 -14.27 -2.57 20.09
N ARG A 12 -13.85 -2.02 18.94
CA ARG A 12 -12.92 -2.69 18.00
C ARG A 12 -11.53 -2.88 18.59
N VAL A 13 -11.22 -2.20 19.69
CA VAL A 13 -9.96 -2.30 20.42
C VAL A 13 -10.27 -2.83 21.82
N PRO A 14 -9.56 -3.87 22.31
CA PRO A 14 -9.61 -4.27 23.72
C PRO A 14 -9.24 -3.10 24.63
N ILE A 15 -10.00 -2.84 25.69
CA ILE A 15 -9.79 -1.72 26.61
C ILE A 15 -9.84 -2.22 28.06
N TRP A 16 -8.77 -1.97 28.82
CA TRP A 16 -8.76 -2.16 30.27
C TRP A 16 -8.45 -0.83 30.95
N ALA A 17 -9.46 -0.22 31.58
CA ALA A 17 -9.34 1.09 32.19
C ALA A 17 -9.11 1.01 33.71
N PHE A 18 -8.33 1.92 34.26
CA PHE A 18 -7.99 1.96 35.69
C PHE A 18 -8.22 3.37 36.24
N HIS A 19 -8.71 3.47 37.48
CA HIS A 19 -8.90 4.74 38.18
C HIS A 19 -8.91 4.55 39.71
N GLY A 20 -8.60 5.59 40.47
CA GLY A 20 -8.87 5.65 41.92
C GLY A 20 -10.20 6.33 42.23
N ASP A 21 -10.98 5.84 43.19
CA ASP A 21 -12.28 6.46 43.53
C ASP A 21 -12.17 7.75 44.38
N ASN A 22 -10.98 8.06 44.89
CA ASN A 22 -10.69 9.25 45.68
C ASN A 22 -9.77 10.22 44.93
N ASP A 23 -9.73 10.12 43.59
CA ASP A 23 -9.01 11.06 42.73
C ASP A 23 -9.68 12.45 42.77
N SER A 24 -8.98 13.43 43.37
CA SER A 24 -9.43 14.82 43.45
C SER A 24 -8.94 15.71 42.31
N THR A 25 -8.24 15.14 41.33
CA THR A 25 -7.66 15.84 40.17
C THR A 25 -8.42 15.51 38.89
N VAL A 26 -8.71 14.23 38.66
CA VAL A 26 -9.54 13.76 37.55
C VAL A 26 -10.73 13.01 38.14
N ASP A 27 -11.94 13.42 37.79
CA ASP A 27 -13.14 12.75 38.29
C ASP A 27 -13.21 11.30 37.78
N VAL A 28 -13.40 10.34 38.69
CA VAL A 28 -13.53 8.90 38.42
C VAL A 28 -14.59 8.58 37.35
N ASN A 29 -15.60 9.44 37.21
CA ASN A 29 -16.62 9.36 36.17
C ASN A 29 -16.04 9.47 34.75
N GLY A 30 -14.85 10.05 34.59
CA GLY A 30 -14.08 10.04 33.36
C GLY A 30 -13.72 8.64 32.87
N THR A 31 -13.68 7.64 33.76
CA THR A 31 -13.52 6.22 33.42
C THR A 31 -14.84 5.44 33.49
N ILE A 32 -15.63 5.64 34.55
CA ILE A 32 -16.86 4.86 34.78
C ILE A 32 -17.86 5.02 33.63
N TYR A 33 -18.16 6.25 33.22
CA TYR A 33 -19.17 6.48 32.18
C TYR A 33 -18.81 5.90 30.80
N PRO A 34 -17.62 6.16 30.23
CA PRO A 34 -17.31 5.60 28.92
C PRO A 34 -17.25 4.07 28.95
N ILE A 35 -16.72 3.45 30.01
CA ILE A 35 -16.66 1.98 30.08
C ILE A 35 -18.04 1.36 30.23
N ASN A 36 -18.90 1.89 31.11
CA ASN A 36 -20.28 1.40 31.23
C ASN A 36 -21.04 1.55 29.91
N ASN A 37 -20.87 2.66 29.20
CA ASN A 37 -21.52 2.84 27.90
C ASN A 37 -20.98 1.85 26.86
N LEU A 38 -19.66 1.65 26.80
CA LEU A 38 -19.05 0.66 25.90
C LEU A 38 -19.57 -0.75 26.16
N GLN A 39 -19.74 -1.13 27.43
CA GLN A 39 -20.30 -2.42 27.83
C GLN A 39 -21.76 -2.64 27.40
N THR A 40 -22.48 -1.57 27.04
CA THR A 40 -23.87 -1.66 26.53
C THR A 40 -23.97 -1.69 25.00
N CYS A 41 -22.87 -1.46 24.30
CA CYS A 41 -22.86 -1.50 22.84
C CYS A 41 -23.09 -2.91 22.32
N THR A 42 -23.88 -3.03 21.25
CA THR A 42 -24.13 -4.29 20.55
C THR A 42 -23.47 -4.34 19.16
N ASP A 43 -23.02 -3.18 18.64
CA ASP A 43 -22.33 -3.07 17.36
C ASP A 43 -21.32 -1.90 17.37
N PRO A 44 -20.00 -2.19 17.38
CA PRO A 44 -19.42 -3.48 17.75
C PRO A 44 -19.65 -3.79 19.24
N GLU A 45 -19.96 -5.05 19.54
CA GLU A 45 -19.96 -5.58 20.91
C GLU A 45 -18.53 -5.49 21.50
N PRO A 46 -18.38 -5.26 22.82
CA PRO A 46 -17.08 -5.31 23.48
C PRO A 46 -16.29 -6.60 23.21
N LEU A 47 -15.09 -6.47 22.64
CA LEU A 47 -14.16 -7.60 22.51
C LEU A 47 -13.62 -8.04 23.88
N ASP A 48 -13.08 -7.08 24.62
CA ASP A 48 -12.59 -7.23 25.99
C ASP A 48 -12.48 -5.82 26.59
N THR A 49 -13.61 -5.32 27.11
CA THR A 49 -13.73 -3.98 27.69
C THR A 49 -14.05 -4.08 29.17
N SER A 50 -13.11 -3.68 30.01
CA SER A 50 -13.21 -3.77 31.46
C SER A 50 -12.65 -2.53 32.16
N MET A 51 -12.99 -2.37 33.44
CA MET A 51 -12.37 -1.37 34.29
C MET A 51 -12.11 -1.87 35.70
N VAL A 52 -11.14 -1.25 36.35
CA VAL A 52 -10.82 -1.41 37.76
C VAL A 52 -10.87 -0.04 38.43
N ILE A 53 -11.65 0.04 39.51
CA ILE A 53 -11.73 1.22 40.37
C ILE A 53 -11.10 0.86 41.71
N TYR A 54 -9.95 1.46 42.03
CA TYR A 54 -9.23 1.20 43.27
C TYR A 54 -9.81 1.99 44.45
N PRO A 55 -10.32 1.32 45.50
CA PRO A 55 -10.93 2.01 46.63
C PRO A 55 -9.92 2.80 47.46
N GLY A 56 -10.26 4.05 47.79
CA GLY A 56 -9.45 4.99 48.57
C GLY A 56 -8.21 5.53 47.87
N VAL A 57 -7.95 5.12 46.62
CA VAL A 57 -6.78 5.57 45.85
C VAL A 57 -7.08 6.92 45.22
N GLY A 58 -6.13 7.85 45.37
CA GLY A 58 -6.19 9.18 44.77
C GLY A 58 -5.76 9.20 43.31
N HIS A 59 -5.16 10.32 42.89
CA HIS A 59 -4.76 10.52 41.50
C HIS A 59 -3.77 9.48 40.98
N ASP A 60 -2.83 9.03 41.82
CA ASP A 60 -1.83 8.03 41.45
C ASP A 60 -2.39 6.59 41.51
N SER A 61 -3.20 6.25 40.51
CA SER A 61 -3.67 4.88 40.27
C SER A 61 -2.73 4.09 39.35
N TRP A 62 -1.82 4.76 38.65
CA TRP A 62 -0.90 4.13 37.69
C TRP A 62 0.27 3.43 38.37
N GLN A 63 0.82 3.94 39.49
CA GLN A 63 1.93 3.27 40.16
C GLN A 63 1.55 1.84 40.54
N ARG A 64 0.38 1.64 41.14
CA ARG A 64 -0.17 0.33 41.49
C ARG A 64 -0.50 -0.53 40.27
N THR A 65 -0.94 0.09 39.16
CA THR A 65 -1.32 -0.63 37.93
C THR A 65 -0.10 -1.13 37.16
N TYR A 66 0.98 -0.36 37.10
CA TYR A 66 2.22 -0.75 36.41
C TYR A 66 3.18 -1.57 37.29
N ASP A 67 3.23 -1.32 38.60
CA ASP A 67 4.11 -2.08 39.49
C ASP A 67 3.44 -3.38 39.95
N LEU A 68 3.73 -4.47 39.24
CA LEU A 68 3.23 -5.81 39.61
C LEU A 68 3.72 -6.26 41.00
N ASN A 69 4.84 -5.72 41.50
CA ASN A 69 5.37 -6.04 42.82
C ASN A 69 4.75 -5.16 43.93
N HIS A 70 3.90 -4.20 43.57
CA HIS A 70 3.15 -3.43 44.54
C HIS A 70 2.26 -4.40 45.31
N GLN A 71 2.36 -4.43 46.65
CA GLN A 71 1.55 -5.32 47.50
C GLN A 71 0.03 -5.11 47.39
N GLN A 72 -0.39 -4.14 46.58
CA GLN A 72 -1.75 -3.68 46.41
C GLN A 72 -2.14 -3.65 44.93
N SER A 73 -1.33 -4.23 44.02
CA SER A 73 -1.67 -4.37 42.59
C SER A 73 -2.92 -5.23 42.37
N ASP A 74 -3.45 -5.85 43.43
CA ASP A 74 -4.65 -6.68 43.48
C ASP A 74 -4.66 -7.82 42.44
N GLY A 75 -3.48 -8.14 41.88
CA GLY A 75 -3.29 -9.20 40.90
C GLY A 75 -3.60 -8.82 39.45
N TYR A 76 -3.75 -7.53 39.12
CA TYR A 76 -4.01 -7.09 37.75
C TYR A 76 -2.74 -7.08 36.89
N ASP A 77 -2.41 -8.22 36.28
CA ASP A 77 -1.28 -8.32 35.34
C ASP A 77 -1.64 -7.73 33.97
N ILE A 78 -1.49 -6.40 33.85
CA ILE A 78 -1.73 -5.68 32.60
C ILE A 78 -0.78 -6.10 31.48
N TYR A 79 0.41 -6.63 31.80
CA TYR A 79 1.41 -7.02 30.81
C TYR A 79 1.03 -8.33 30.13
N GLU A 80 0.60 -9.31 30.92
CA GLU A 80 0.01 -10.55 30.38
C GLU A 80 -1.23 -10.21 29.53
N TRP A 81 -2.09 -9.32 30.02
CA TRP A 81 -3.27 -8.89 29.26
C TRP A 81 -2.90 -8.23 27.93
N PHE A 82 -1.95 -7.28 27.91
CA PHE A 82 -1.48 -6.66 26.66
C PHE A 82 -0.92 -7.70 25.69
N LEU A 83 -0.08 -8.62 26.16
CA LEU A 83 0.56 -9.66 25.33
C LEU A 83 -0.44 -10.72 24.84
N SER A 84 -1.57 -10.88 25.52
CA SER A 84 -2.67 -11.75 25.07
C SER A 84 -3.44 -11.17 23.88
N LYS A 85 -3.38 -9.84 23.66
CA LYS A 85 -4.16 -9.19 22.60
C LYS A 85 -3.48 -9.34 21.26
N LYS A 86 -4.28 -9.68 20.25
CA LYS A 86 -3.88 -9.74 18.85
C LYS A 86 -4.94 -9.08 18.02
N ASN A 87 -4.52 -8.25 17.08
CA ASN A 87 -5.40 -7.81 16.02
C ASN A 87 -5.38 -8.89 14.94
N LEU A 88 -6.39 -9.76 14.95
CA LEU A 88 -6.52 -10.86 13.98
C LEU A 88 -6.86 -10.37 12.57
N ASP A 89 -7.29 -9.11 12.44
CA ASP A 89 -7.54 -8.47 11.15
C ASP A 89 -6.26 -7.88 10.54
N VAL A 90 -5.12 -7.92 11.26
CA VAL A 90 -3.82 -7.61 10.66
C VAL A 90 -3.41 -8.79 9.80
N VAL A 91 -3.55 -8.61 8.48
CA VAL A 91 -2.89 -9.50 7.53
C VAL A 91 -1.39 -9.24 7.62
N VAL A 92 -0.66 -10.19 8.19
CA VAL A 92 0.81 -10.14 8.17
C VAL A 92 1.25 -10.47 6.75
N PRO A 93 1.87 -9.51 6.03
CA PRO A 93 2.37 -9.79 4.69
C PRO A 93 3.45 -10.87 4.74
N THR A 94 3.47 -11.73 3.73
CA THR A 94 4.53 -12.73 3.54
C THR A 94 5.43 -12.33 2.38
N GLU A 95 6.66 -12.81 2.33
CA GLU A 95 7.49 -12.63 1.14
C GLU A 95 6.75 -13.19 -0.09
N LEU A 96 6.91 -12.54 -1.25
CA LEU A 96 6.39 -13.10 -2.50
C LEU A 96 6.96 -14.50 -2.68
N ALA A 97 6.10 -15.52 -2.75
CA ALA A 97 6.54 -16.90 -2.81
C ALA A 97 7.00 -17.28 -4.23
N VAL A 98 7.80 -18.34 -4.33
CA VAL A 98 8.29 -18.87 -5.62
C VAL A 98 7.12 -19.21 -6.54
N ASN A 99 7.22 -18.82 -7.81
CA ASN A 99 6.17 -18.95 -8.84
C ASN A 99 4.88 -18.17 -8.52
N ARG A 100 4.96 -17.14 -7.66
CA ARG A 100 3.88 -16.16 -7.45
C ARG A 100 4.18 -14.85 -8.11
N MET A 101 3.10 -14.17 -8.48
CA MET A 101 3.15 -12.93 -9.22
C MET A 101 2.37 -11.84 -8.50
N VAL A 102 2.95 -10.65 -8.41
CA VAL A 102 2.21 -9.42 -8.12
C VAL A 102 1.90 -8.74 -9.44
N SER A 103 0.63 -8.45 -9.71
CA SER A 103 0.18 -7.69 -10.88
C SER A 103 -0.40 -6.35 -10.45
N VAL A 104 0.00 -5.28 -11.13
CA VAL A 104 -0.35 -3.90 -10.81
C VAL A 104 -0.86 -3.18 -12.05
N ASP A 105 -2.07 -2.67 -11.93
CA ASP A 105 -2.72 -1.72 -12.82
C ASP A 105 -2.26 -0.31 -12.46
N VAL A 106 -1.66 0.39 -13.42
CA VAL A 106 -1.06 1.73 -13.23
C VAL A 106 -1.87 2.72 -14.06
N GLY A 107 -2.90 3.31 -13.45
CA GLY A 107 -3.96 3.96 -14.21
C GLY A 107 -4.83 4.90 -13.40
N ALA A 108 -5.89 5.42 -14.01
CA ALA A 108 -6.83 6.28 -13.31
C ALA A 108 -7.69 5.47 -12.34
N ALA A 109 -8.10 6.07 -11.22
CA ALA A 109 -8.96 5.39 -10.24
C ALA A 109 -10.28 4.86 -10.85
N SER A 110 -10.81 5.52 -11.88
CA SER A 110 -12.00 5.09 -12.62
C SER A 110 -11.80 3.84 -13.47
N GLY A 111 -10.55 3.48 -13.80
CA GLY A 111 -10.17 2.31 -14.60
C GLY A 111 -9.76 1.10 -13.77
N SER A 112 -9.79 1.18 -12.43
CA SER A 112 -9.24 0.15 -11.54
C SER A 112 -9.69 -1.28 -11.88
N THR A 113 -8.72 -2.19 -11.93
CA THR A 113 -8.91 -3.62 -12.15
C THR A 113 -9.32 -4.35 -10.87
N ALA A 114 -10.21 -5.34 -11.00
CA ALA A 114 -10.66 -6.16 -9.88
C ALA A 114 -9.55 -7.06 -9.32
N THR A 115 -9.66 -7.43 -8.04
CA THR A 115 -8.77 -8.40 -7.38
C THR A 115 -8.65 -9.70 -8.20
N PRO A 116 -7.47 -10.33 -8.29
CA PRO A 116 -6.28 -10.07 -7.47
C PRO A 116 -5.33 -8.97 -7.99
N TRP A 117 -5.71 -8.21 -9.03
CA TRP A 117 -4.89 -7.07 -9.45
C TRP A 117 -4.85 -5.99 -8.38
N ASN A 118 -3.67 -5.41 -8.21
CA ASN A 118 -3.46 -4.23 -7.39
C ASN A 118 -3.61 -2.99 -8.26
N ASN A 119 -4.02 -1.87 -7.66
CA ASN A 119 -4.25 -0.63 -8.39
C ASN A 119 -3.39 0.50 -7.83
N LEU A 120 -2.51 1.03 -8.67
CA LEU A 120 -1.76 2.26 -8.41
C LEU A 120 -2.46 3.40 -9.13
N THR A 121 -3.25 4.19 -8.38
CA THR A 121 -4.14 5.20 -8.97
C THR A 121 -3.70 6.65 -8.72
N ASN A 122 -2.55 6.84 -8.07
CA ASN A 122 -1.97 8.14 -7.78
C ASN A 122 -0.57 8.25 -8.41
N ALA A 123 -0.43 9.14 -9.40
CA ALA A 123 0.80 9.41 -10.15
C ALA A 123 2.00 9.83 -9.29
N ASN A 124 1.75 10.23 -8.04
CA ASN A 124 2.77 10.72 -7.08
C ASN A 124 2.67 9.97 -5.74
N GLY A 125 2.05 8.78 -5.73
CA GLY A 125 1.68 8.07 -4.51
C GLY A 125 2.52 6.84 -4.20
N SER A 126 2.06 6.11 -3.20
CA SER A 126 2.52 4.76 -2.88
C SER A 126 1.31 3.82 -2.73
N THR A 127 1.58 2.52 -2.76
CA THR A 127 0.60 1.48 -2.43
C THR A 127 0.76 1.05 -0.97
N GLY A 128 -0.26 0.37 -0.44
CA GLY A 128 -0.04 -0.55 0.67
C GLY A 128 0.71 -1.82 0.21
N GLN A 129 0.71 -2.85 1.06
CA GLN A 129 1.17 -4.17 0.65
C GLN A 129 0.37 -4.69 -0.55
N LEU A 130 1.06 -5.23 -1.54
CA LEU A 130 0.45 -5.74 -2.76
C LEU A 130 0.04 -7.21 -2.59
N MET A 131 -1.08 -7.58 -3.19
CA MET A 131 -1.54 -8.96 -3.27
C MET A 131 -0.83 -9.74 -4.38
N ASP A 132 -0.56 -11.01 -4.13
CA ASP A 132 -0.17 -11.97 -5.17
C ASP A 132 -1.37 -12.44 -6.02
N ASP A 133 -1.10 -13.30 -7.00
CA ASP A 133 -2.07 -13.93 -7.90
C ASP A 133 -3.10 -14.82 -7.20
N GLN A 134 -2.95 -15.09 -5.90
CA GLN A 134 -3.90 -15.82 -5.07
C GLN A 134 -4.69 -14.91 -4.11
N GLY A 135 -4.41 -13.61 -4.09
CA GLY A 135 -5.03 -12.65 -3.19
C GLY A 135 -4.38 -12.59 -1.79
N ASN A 136 -3.20 -13.17 -1.60
CA ASN A 136 -2.46 -13.05 -0.34
C ASN A 136 -1.65 -11.75 -0.35
N PHE A 137 -1.71 -10.98 0.73
CA PHE A 137 -0.86 -9.81 0.90
C PHE A 137 0.62 -10.23 1.03
N THR A 138 1.47 -9.52 0.29
CA THR A 138 2.91 -9.75 0.24
C THR A 138 3.67 -8.60 0.90
N THR A 139 4.96 -8.79 1.18
CA THR A 139 5.85 -7.70 1.62
C THR A 139 6.09 -6.66 0.52
N VAL A 140 5.73 -6.98 -0.72
CA VAL A 140 5.96 -6.11 -1.87
C VAL A 140 5.09 -4.87 -1.79
N GLN A 141 5.68 -3.71 -2.03
CA GLN A 141 5.00 -2.42 -2.08
C GLN A 141 5.65 -1.52 -3.13
N ILE A 142 4.89 -0.55 -3.62
CA ILE A 142 5.35 0.41 -4.63
C ILE A 142 5.30 1.83 -4.07
N THR A 143 6.34 2.64 -4.36
CA THR A 143 6.38 4.07 -4.07
C THR A 143 6.92 4.83 -5.28
N MET A 144 6.28 5.93 -5.67
CA MET A 144 6.83 6.85 -6.67
C MET A 144 7.92 7.69 -6.02
N THR A 145 9.16 7.55 -6.47
CA THR A 145 10.30 8.38 -6.02
C THR A 145 10.56 9.55 -6.94
N ASP A 146 10.12 9.45 -8.20
CA ASP A 146 9.96 10.55 -9.13
C ASP A 146 8.58 10.41 -9.81
N SER A 147 7.84 11.52 -9.88
CA SER A 147 6.41 11.51 -10.13
C SER A 147 6.07 11.54 -11.62
N PHE A 148 4.97 10.88 -12.00
CA PHE A 148 4.39 11.05 -13.33
C PHE A 148 3.67 12.41 -13.43
N ASN A 149 3.51 12.95 -14.63
CA ASN A 149 2.76 14.20 -14.82
C ASN A 149 1.24 14.01 -14.67
N GLY A 150 0.74 12.80 -14.89
CA GLY A 150 -0.68 12.48 -14.69
C GLY A 150 -1.09 11.12 -15.25
N THR A 151 -2.41 10.97 -15.47
CA THR A 151 -3.02 9.75 -16.01
C THR A 151 -3.58 9.97 -17.42
N ASN A 152 -3.68 8.89 -18.19
CA ASN A 152 -4.26 8.86 -19.52
C ASN A 152 -5.21 7.67 -19.65
N GLN A 153 -6.44 7.88 -20.13
CA GLN A 153 -7.49 6.85 -20.22
C GLN A 153 -7.78 6.41 -21.67
N ASN A 154 -6.82 6.60 -22.57
CA ASN A 154 -7.03 6.38 -24.00
C ASN A 154 -6.04 5.32 -24.53
N GLY A 155 -5.97 4.17 -23.88
CA GLY A 155 -5.24 2.98 -24.34
C GLY A 155 -6.09 2.05 -25.22
N ILE A 156 -5.54 0.90 -25.58
CA ILE A 156 -6.21 -0.15 -26.37
C ILE A 156 -6.55 -1.32 -25.46
N GLY A 157 -7.84 -1.63 -25.30
CA GLY A 157 -8.31 -2.75 -24.47
C GLY A 157 -7.91 -4.14 -25.01
N ALA A 158 -8.08 -4.36 -26.32
CA ALA A 158 -7.73 -5.63 -26.94
C ALA A 158 -6.22 -5.89 -26.87
N ASN A 159 -5.83 -7.02 -26.31
CA ASN A 159 -4.43 -7.39 -26.12
C ASN A 159 -4.21 -8.90 -26.24
N VAL A 160 -2.98 -9.32 -26.56
CA VAL A 160 -2.59 -10.74 -26.70
C VAL A 160 -2.05 -11.37 -25.42
N PHE A 161 -1.82 -10.57 -24.37
CA PHE A 161 -1.19 -11.02 -23.13
C PHE A 161 -2.15 -11.77 -22.20
N GLY A 162 -3.46 -11.63 -22.44
CA GLY A 162 -4.49 -12.21 -21.56
C GLY A 162 -4.63 -11.46 -20.24
N ILE A 163 -4.21 -10.19 -20.19
CA ILE A 163 -4.43 -9.29 -19.05
C ILE A 163 -5.76 -8.53 -19.21
N PRO A 164 -6.39 -8.08 -18.11
CA PRO A 164 -7.65 -7.34 -18.18
C PRO A 164 -7.56 -6.08 -19.04
N GLU A 165 -8.62 -5.77 -19.80
CA GLU A 165 -8.66 -4.57 -20.65
C GLU A 165 -8.49 -3.28 -19.84
N THR A 166 -8.93 -3.27 -18.58
CA THR A 166 -8.77 -2.14 -17.66
C THR A 166 -7.31 -1.71 -17.58
N VAL A 167 -6.38 -2.65 -17.36
CA VAL A 167 -4.91 -2.44 -17.30
C VAL A 167 -4.35 -1.84 -18.58
N THR A 168 -4.99 -2.08 -19.73
CA THR A 168 -4.46 -1.66 -21.03
C THR A 168 -5.11 -0.41 -21.60
N THR A 169 -6.24 0.01 -21.02
CA THR A 169 -7.01 1.18 -21.47
C THR A 169 -6.59 2.47 -20.77
N ASP A 170 -5.88 2.40 -19.66
CA ASP A 170 -5.30 3.56 -19.00
C ASP A 170 -3.84 3.35 -18.60
N SER A 171 -3.20 4.48 -18.28
CA SER A 171 -1.77 4.55 -17.99
C SER A 171 -1.44 5.79 -17.17
N PHE A 172 -0.30 5.77 -16.50
CA PHE A 172 0.40 7.00 -16.13
C PHE A 172 1.26 7.49 -17.29
N TRP A 173 1.48 8.80 -17.35
CA TRP A 173 2.34 9.40 -18.37
C TRP A 173 3.30 10.45 -17.82
N VAL A 174 4.46 10.55 -18.45
CA VAL A 174 5.45 11.59 -18.22
C VAL A 174 5.90 12.19 -19.57
N GLY A 175 6.21 13.48 -19.63
CA GLY A 175 6.67 14.15 -20.83
C GLY A 175 6.35 15.64 -20.86
N SER A 176 6.49 16.28 -22.02
CA SER A 176 6.30 17.73 -22.15
C SER A 176 5.48 18.11 -23.38
N PHE A 177 4.58 19.07 -23.22
CA PHE A 177 3.85 19.67 -24.35
C PHE A 177 4.73 20.62 -25.18
N ASP A 178 5.86 21.08 -24.65
CA ASP A 178 6.74 22.09 -25.26
C ASP A 178 7.66 21.51 -26.35
N GLY A 179 7.66 20.18 -26.51
CA GLY A 179 8.39 19.50 -27.57
C GLY A 179 9.26 18.36 -27.06
N HIS A 180 9.86 17.61 -27.99
CA HIS A 180 10.66 16.44 -27.66
C HIS A 180 11.88 16.80 -26.80
N ALA A 181 12.55 17.92 -27.08
CA ALA A 181 13.73 18.36 -26.33
C ALA A 181 13.43 18.58 -24.84
N GLU A 182 12.31 19.24 -24.51
CA GLU A 182 11.88 19.44 -23.12
C GLU A 182 11.41 18.11 -22.50
N ALA A 183 10.74 17.27 -23.29
CA ALA A 183 10.26 15.97 -22.83
C ALA A 183 11.39 15.00 -22.44
N LEU A 184 12.60 15.15 -23.02
CA LEU A 184 13.78 14.36 -22.64
C LEU A 184 14.35 14.72 -21.26
N LEU A 185 13.93 15.84 -20.69
CA LEU A 185 14.32 16.26 -19.33
C LEU A 185 13.39 15.66 -18.27
N GLU A 186 12.27 15.08 -18.69
CA GLU A 186 11.25 14.53 -17.80
C GLU A 186 11.44 13.02 -17.58
N SER A 187 11.25 12.58 -16.34
CA SER A 187 11.29 11.17 -15.94
C SER A 187 10.29 10.87 -14.85
N ALA A 188 9.99 9.59 -14.68
CA ALA A 188 9.34 9.07 -13.49
C ALA A 188 10.11 7.85 -12.99
N VAL A 189 10.02 7.57 -11.70
CA VAL A 189 10.69 6.42 -11.06
C VAL A 189 9.73 5.73 -10.12
N VAL A 190 9.49 4.46 -10.42
CA VAL A 190 8.70 3.52 -9.62
C VAL A 190 9.67 2.68 -8.78
N SER A 191 9.65 2.86 -7.46
CA SER A 191 10.43 2.05 -6.54
C SER A 191 9.58 0.89 -6.01
N ILE A 192 9.99 -0.33 -6.32
CA ILE A 192 9.36 -1.58 -5.88
C ILE A 192 10.22 -2.14 -4.74
N SER A 193 9.68 -2.24 -3.53
CA SER A 193 10.43 -2.65 -2.33
C SER A 193 9.77 -3.83 -1.61
N GLY A 194 10.48 -4.39 -0.63
CA GLY A 194 10.00 -5.55 0.13
C GLY A 194 10.22 -6.87 -0.60
N LEU A 195 11.21 -6.91 -1.49
CA LEU A 195 11.66 -8.11 -2.19
C LEU A 195 12.61 -8.91 -1.29
N ASP A 196 12.61 -10.24 -1.46
CA ASP A 196 13.58 -11.13 -0.83
C ASP A 196 14.91 -10.98 -1.57
N SER A 197 15.94 -10.50 -0.86
CA SER A 197 17.28 -10.29 -1.42
C SER A 197 17.93 -11.57 -1.98
N THR A 198 17.41 -12.75 -1.62
CA THR A 198 17.88 -14.04 -2.11
C THR A 198 17.10 -14.56 -3.33
N GLY A 199 15.96 -13.95 -3.65
CA GLY A 199 15.11 -14.34 -4.77
C GLY A 199 15.56 -13.80 -6.12
N VAL A 200 15.10 -14.47 -7.17
CA VAL A 200 15.26 -14.09 -8.58
C VAL A 200 13.90 -13.70 -9.16
N TYR A 201 13.84 -12.52 -9.77
CA TYR A 201 12.61 -11.94 -10.26
C TYR A 201 12.63 -11.71 -11.77
N ARG A 202 11.44 -11.81 -12.35
CA ARG A 202 11.11 -11.37 -13.72
C ARG A 202 10.07 -10.26 -13.62
N MET A 203 10.35 -9.12 -14.25
CA MET A 203 9.42 -8.00 -14.35
C MET A 203 9.00 -7.81 -15.80
N GLU A 204 7.70 -7.87 -16.05
CA GLU A 204 7.09 -7.60 -17.36
C GLU A 204 6.25 -6.32 -17.29
N LEU A 205 6.44 -5.45 -18.27
CA LEU A 205 5.85 -4.12 -18.34
C LEU A 205 5.00 -3.97 -19.59
N PHE A 206 3.87 -3.31 -19.44
CA PHE A 206 2.95 -3.00 -20.51
C PHE A 206 2.58 -1.50 -20.49
N ALA A 207 2.39 -0.93 -21.67
CA ALA A 207 1.68 0.33 -21.85
C ALA A 207 1.04 0.37 -23.25
N SER A 208 -0.08 1.08 -23.36
CA SER A 208 -0.72 1.37 -24.65
C SER A 208 -1.34 2.76 -24.67
N ARG A 209 -1.27 3.40 -25.84
CA ARG A 209 -1.92 4.68 -26.10
C ARG A 209 -2.47 4.68 -27.52
N SER A 210 -3.78 4.83 -27.64
CA SER A 210 -4.45 4.94 -28.95
C SER A 210 -3.94 6.16 -29.73
N GLY A 211 -3.41 5.91 -30.92
CA GLY A 211 -2.76 6.89 -31.77
C GLY A 211 -1.39 7.33 -31.26
N ASP A 212 -0.67 7.98 -32.15
CA ASP A 212 0.65 8.54 -31.88
C ASP A 212 0.60 10.01 -31.46
N ASP A 213 1.77 10.62 -31.34
CA ASP A 213 1.94 12.03 -31.02
C ASP A 213 1.92 12.94 -32.25
N GLY A 214 1.08 12.63 -33.24
CA GLY A 214 0.94 13.40 -34.48
C GLY A 214 1.92 12.97 -35.58
N GLY A 215 2.12 11.66 -35.73
CA GLY A 215 3.02 11.06 -36.74
C GLY A 215 4.42 10.72 -36.23
N ILE A 216 4.74 10.99 -34.96
CA ILE A 216 6.12 10.97 -34.42
C ILE A 216 6.37 9.88 -33.36
N GLY A 217 5.40 8.98 -33.18
CA GLY A 217 5.47 7.85 -32.23
C GLY A 217 5.34 8.26 -30.75
N ARG A 218 5.39 7.26 -29.86
CA ARG A 218 5.36 7.38 -28.39
C ARG A 218 6.37 6.41 -27.75
N LEU A 219 7.56 6.36 -28.34
CA LEU A 219 8.65 5.49 -27.89
C LEU A 219 9.03 5.78 -26.42
N THR A 220 8.68 4.84 -25.56
CA THR A 220 8.90 4.91 -24.11
C THR A 220 10.12 4.10 -23.75
N ARG A 221 11.06 4.70 -23.00
CA ARG A 221 12.23 4.00 -22.45
C ARG A 221 12.00 3.60 -21.01
N TYR A 222 12.14 2.32 -20.73
CA TYR A 222 12.18 1.74 -19.39
C TYR A 222 13.62 1.41 -19.02
N GLY A 223 13.99 1.54 -17.75
CA GLY A 223 15.30 1.12 -17.30
C GLY A 223 15.37 0.66 -15.85
N VAL A 224 16.19 -0.35 -15.62
CA VAL A 224 16.47 -1.00 -14.32
C VAL A 224 17.96 -1.28 -14.26
N ASP A 225 18.64 -0.91 -13.16
CA ASP A 225 20.06 -1.19 -12.93
C ASP A 225 21.01 -0.82 -14.09
N GLY A 226 20.71 0.27 -14.79
CA GLY A 226 21.47 0.75 -15.95
C GLY A 226 21.17 0.03 -17.27
N TRP A 227 20.36 -1.02 -17.27
CA TRP A 227 19.81 -1.64 -18.47
C TRP A 227 18.58 -0.88 -18.94
N THR A 228 18.41 -0.73 -20.25
CA THR A 228 17.25 -0.02 -20.82
C THR A 228 16.65 -0.77 -21.99
N GLN A 229 15.33 -0.67 -22.15
CA GLN A 229 14.58 -1.18 -23.28
C GLN A 229 13.49 -0.18 -23.67
N ASP A 230 13.15 -0.14 -24.96
CA ASP A 230 12.18 0.80 -25.51
C ASP A 230 10.95 0.05 -26.04
N LEU A 231 9.77 0.61 -25.79
CA LEU A 231 8.49 0.14 -26.30
C LEU A 231 7.81 1.24 -27.11
N GLU A 232 7.37 0.93 -28.33
CA GLU A 232 6.45 1.80 -29.05
C GLU A 232 5.05 1.60 -28.48
N VAL A 233 4.58 2.59 -27.72
CA VAL A 233 3.31 2.52 -26.97
C VAL A 233 2.10 2.85 -27.86
N SER A 234 2.32 3.53 -28.98
CA SER A 234 1.26 3.87 -29.92
C SER A 234 0.54 2.64 -30.47
N ASP A 235 -0.76 2.56 -30.20
CA ASP A 235 -1.65 1.46 -30.59
C ASP A 235 -1.14 0.08 -30.19
N ASN A 236 -0.27 0.01 -29.18
CA ASN A 236 0.31 -1.25 -28.74
C ASN A 236 -0.76 -2.18 -28.16
N SER A 237 -0.74 -3.42 -28.63
CA SER A 237 -1.61 -4.51 -28.17
C SER A 237 -0.89 -5.86 -28.16
N ILE A 238 0.40 -5.87 -28.54
CA ILE A 238 1.15 -7.10 -28.87
C ILE A 238 2.56 -7.15 -28.30
N GLU A 239 3.16 -6.04 -27.90
CA GLU A 239 4.51 -5.99 -27.34
C GLU A 239 4.51 -5.62 -25.85
N SER A 240 5.43 -6.23 -25.10
CA SER A 240 5.72 -5.96 -23.70
C SER A 240 7.24 -5.86 -23.51
N ILE A 241 7.68 -5.27 -22.40
CA ILE A 241 9.09 -5.21 -22.01
C ILE A 241 9.34 -6.17 -20.87
N VAL A 242 10.42 -6.95 -20.94
CA VAL A 242 10.76 -7.93 -19.90
C VAL A 242 12.17 -7.68 -19.38
N PHE A 243 12.28 -7.49 -18.07
CA PHE A 243 13.54 -7.56 -17.33
C PHE A 243 13.58 -8.90 -16.57
N ASP A 244 14.39 -9.83 -17.06
CA ASP A 244 14.59 -11.14 -16.45
C ASP A 244 15.82 -11.16 -15.53
N ASN A 245 15.86 -12.15 -14.62
CA ASN A 245 17.00 -12.46 -13.76
C ASN A 245 17.45 -11.28 -12.89
N LEU A 246 16.49 -10.57 -12.29
CA LEU A 246 16.74 -9.54 -11.28
C LEU A 246 17.02 -10.24 -9.94
N THR A 247 18.24 -10.10 -9.41
CA THR A 247 18.73 -10.88 -8.25
C THR A 247 19.43 -10.01 -7.23
N GLY A 248 19.47 -10.39 -5.95
CA GLY A 248 20.30 -9.71 -4.96
C GLY A 248 19.75 -8.34 -4.52
N ILE A 249 18.44 -8.14 -4.66
CA ILE A 249 17.76 -6.85 -4.55
C ILE A 249 16.67 -6.92 -3.49
N GLU A 250 16.66 -5.95 -2.58
CA GLU A 250 15.50 -5.68 -1.71
C GLU A 250 14.54 -4.65 -2.32
N VAL A 251 15.07 -3.87 -3.27
CA VAL A 251 14.41 -2.77 -3.97
C VAL A 251 14.81 -2.76 -5.44
N VAL A 252 13.84 -2.53 -6.33
CA VAL A 252 14.04 -2.25 -7.76
C VAL A 252 13.52 -0.84 -8.06
N ASP A 253 14.39 0.00 -8.62
CA ASP A 253 13.97 1.29 -9.17
C ASP A 253 13.78 1.16 -10.68
N LEU A 254 12.52 1.19 -11.12
CA LEU A 254 12.14 1.24 -12.52
C LEU A 254 12.04 2.70 -12.95
N SER A 255 12.94 3.12 -13.84
CA SER A 255 12.87 4.43 -14.49
C SER A 255 12.03 4.38 -15.77
N ILE A 256 11.20 5.39 -15.98
CA ILE A 256 10.36 5.58 -17.17
C ILE A 256 10.63 6.98 -17.70
N ARG A 257 10.93 7.09 -19.00
CA ARG A 257 11.15 8.39 -19.66
C ARG A 257 10.88 8.32 -21.15
N VAL A 258 10.79 9.50 -21.77
CA VAL A 258 10.75 9.60 -23.23
C VAL A 258 12.06 9.07 -23.81
N SER A 259 11.98 8.17 -24.78
CA SER A 259 13.20 7.64 -25.40
C SER A 259 13.88 8.71 -26.25
N PRO A 260 15.20 8.94 -26.08
CA PRO A 260 15.98 9.83 -26.95
C PRO A 260 16.16 9.27 -28.37
N ASP A 261 15.87 7.98 -28.59
CA ASP A 261 15.98 7.35 -29.91
C ASP A 261 14.70 7.53 -30.75
N GLY A 262 13.63 8.06 -30.14
CA GLY A 262 12.38 8.42 -30.79
C GLY A 262 12.27 9.92 -31.06
N THR A 263 11.06 10.34 -31.42
CA THR A 263 10.72 11.76 -31.63
C THR A 263 9.47 12.22 -30.88
N GLY A 264 8.75 11.29 -30.24
CA GLY A 264 7.54 11.56 -29.47
C GLY A 264 7.82 12.30 -28.17
N ARG A 265 6.79 12.91 -27.58
CA ARG A 265 6.96 13.77 -26.40
C ARG A 265 6.52 13.15 -25.07
N PHE A 266 6.00 11.93 -25.09
CA PHE A 266 5.37 11.33 -23.92
C PHE A 266 5.75 9.86 -23.78
N ALA A 267 5.97 9.46 -22.54
CA ALA A 267 6.25 8.10 -22.11
C ALA A 267 5.18 7.62 -21.14
N TYR A 268 4.98 6.30 -21.08
CA TYR A 268 3.82 5.70 -20.42
C TYR A 268 4.16 4.49 -19.57
N LEU A 269 3.33 4.17 -18.59
CA LEU A 269 3.31 2.89 -17.89
C LEU A 269 1.86 2.54 -17.57
N GLY A 270 1.39 1.37 -18.00
CA GLY A 270 0.00 0.90 -17.77
C GLY A 270 -0.10 -0.34 -16.89
N GLY A 271 0.86 -1.27 -17.01
CA GLY A 271 0.86 -2.50 -16.22
C GLY A 271 2.25 -2.93 -15.80
N ILE A 272 2.33 -3.51 -14.60
CA ILE A 272 3.53 -4.18 -14.07
C ILE A 272 3.14 -5.59 -13.63
N GLN A 273 3.88 -6.59 -14.06
CA GLN A 273 3.82 -7.95 -13.53
C GLN A 273 5.19 -8.35 -12.99
N LEU A 274 5.29 -8.60 -11.69
CA LEU A 274 6.52 -9.04 -11.03
C LEU A 274 6.34 -10.48 -10.55
N LEU A 275 7.10 -11.40 -11.14
CA LEU A 275 7.11 -12.82 -10.81
C LEU A 275 8.39 -13.17 -10.04
N ARG A 276 8.26 -13.86 -8.91
CA ARG A 276 9.39 -14.56 -8.29
C ARG A 276 9.58 -15.92 -8.95
N THR A 277 10.78 -16.20 -9.43
CA THR A 277 11.09 -17.38 -10.24
C THR A 277 11.77 -18.51 -9.48
N ASP A 278 12.41 -18.24 -8.33
CA ASP A 278 13.07 -19.24 -7.47
C ASP A 278 12.94 -18.95 -5.96
#